data_AF-A0AA38UEK3-F1
#
_entry.id   AF-A0AA38UEK3-F1
#
_cell.length_a   1.000
_cell.length_b   1.000
_cell.length_c   1.000
_cell.angle_alpha   90.00
_cell.angle_beta   90.00
_cell.angle_gamma   90.00
#
_symmetry.space_group_name_H-M   'P 1'
#
loop_
_entity.id
_entity.type
_entity.pdbx_description
1 polymer ?
#
loop_
_entity_poly.entity_id
_entity_poly.type
_entity_poly.pdbx_seq_one_letter_code
_entity_poly.pdbx_strand_id
1 'polypeptide(L)'
;MLGRARLVTRQRTFTPLLLPRQRHASTAHSDHHNHHQTEEDSTVYPKEGFATPAWRRFFVVSLIAGALYQLAPKPSEEAFITRWLAMYTTTSEKWLDMNVRHTVLSVDAAEGVNLFTTASRPAMHRMRFPQMLDNASPFNVQVGLNADTRDFVAKTEKE
;
A
#
# COMPACT_ATOMS: atom_id res chain seq x y z
N MET A 1 11.75 25.96 27.00
CA MET A 1 12.55 25.01 26.19
C MET A 1 11.82 23.68 26.21
N LEU A 2 11.20 23.28 25.10
CA LEU A 2 10.41 22.04 25.02
C LEU A 2 10.86 21.24 23.79
N GLY A 3 11.33 20.03 24.07
CA GLY A 3 11.97 19.12 23.13
C GLY A 3 11.01 18.63 22.05
N ARG A 4 11.45 18.71 20.79
CA ARG A 4 10.77 18.15 19.64
C ARG A 4 10.99 16.64 19.60
N ALA A 5 9.97 15.86 19.90
CA ALA A 5 9.97 14.43 19.62
C ALA A 5 9.92 14.22 18.10
N ARG A 6 11.00 13.66 17.53
CA ARG A 6 11.04 13.24 16.12
C ARG A 6 10.47 11.83 16.02
N LEU A 7 9.34 11.68 15.34
CA LEU A 7 8.81 10.38 14.94
C LEU A 7 9.73 9.78 13.88
N VAL A 8 10.48 8.75 14.26
CA VAL A 8 11.29 7.94 13.35
C VAL A 8 10.35 7.01 12.60
N THR A 9 9.98 7.40 11.38
CA THR A 9 9.37 6.49 10.41
C THR A 9 10.41 5.43 10.03
N ARG A 10 10.19 4.20 10.46
CA ARG A 10 11.01 3.03 10.11
C ARG A 10 10.68 2.67 8.66
N GLN A 11 11.42 3.23 7.71
CA GLN A 11 11.40 2.78 6.32
C GLN A 11 11.81 1.31 6.27
N ARG A 12 10.87 0.42 5.94
CA ARG A 12 11.17 -0.97 5.57
C ARG A 12 11.94 -0.91 4.25
N THR A 13 13.25 -1.14 4.34
CA THR A 13 14.10 -1.38 3.17
C THR A 13 13.60 -2.63 2.45
N PHE A 14 12.98 -2.43 1.29
CA PHE A 14 12.71 -3.50 0.33
C PHE A 14 14.07 -3.89 -0.26
N THR A 15 14.59 -5.07 0.08
CA THR A 15 15.75 -5.66 -0.60
C THR A 15 15.25 -6.29 -1.90
N PRO A 16 15.55 -5.73 -3.09
CA PRO A 16 15.24 -6.41 -4.33
C PRO A 16 16.16 -7.63 -4.44
N LEU A 17 15.57 -8.82 -4.54
CA LEU A 17 16.27 -10.03 -4.95
C LEU A 17 16.76 -9.82 -6.40
N LEU A 18 18.01 -9.40 -6.54
CA LEU A 18 18.70 -9.32 -7.81
C LEU A 18 18.97 -10.76 -8.30
N LEU A 19 18.08 -11.31 -9.13
CA LEU A 19 18.43 -12.48 -9.91
C LEU A 19 19.54 -12.10 -10.91
N PRO A 20 20.64 -12.87 -11.01
CA PRO A 20 21.63 -12.65 -12.06
C PRO A 20 20.99 -12.95 -13.42
N ARG A 21 20.69 -11.89 -14.18
CA ARG A 21 20.31 -11.99 -15.60
C ARG A 21 21.55 -12.34 -16.40
N GLN A 22 21.75 -13.63 -16.70
CA GLN A 22 22.74 -14.07 -17.69
C GLN A 22 22.38 -13.44 -19.05
N ARG A 23 23.25 -12.57 -19.56
CA ARG A 23 23.21 -12.06 -20.92
C ARG A 23 24.23 -12.84 -21.73
N HIS A 24 23.78 -13.71 -22.62
CA HIS A 24 24.64 -14.27 -23.65
C HIS A 24 24.91 -13.17 -24.67
N ALA A 25 26.10 -12.57 -24.62
CA ALA A 25 26.59 -11.69 -25.66
C ALA A 25 27.24 -12.56 -26.74
N SER A 26 26.74 -12.50 -27.96
CA SER A 26 27.39 -13.04 -29.15
C SER A 26 28.57 -12.14 -29.51
N THR A 27 29.79 -12.57 -29.18
CA THR A 27 31.01 -11.92 -29.63
C THR A 27 31.18 -12.15 -31.13
N ALA A 28 31.53 -11.07 -31.82
CA ALA A 28 31.62 -10.93 -33.26
C ALA A 28 32.68 -11.86 -33.89
N HIS A 29 32.39 -12.21 -35.15
CA HIS A 29 33.25 -12.91 -36.10
C HIS A 29 34.65 -12.27 -36.24
N SER A 30 35.68 -13.12 -36.34
CA SER A 30 36.95 -12.77 -36.98
C SER A 30 37.42 -13.99 -37.76
N ASP A 31 37.58 -13.78 -39.07
CA ASP A 31 38.05 -14.74 -40.06
C ASP A 31 39.45 -15.25 -39.73
N HIS A 32 39.60 -16.57 -39.59
CA HIS A 32 40.90 -17.25 -39.64
C HIS A 32 40.76 -18.56 -40.42
N HIS A 33 41.55 -18.65 -41.50
CA HIS A 33 41.54 -19.75 -42.46
C HIS A 33 42.11 -21.07 -41.91
N ASN A 34 41.34 -22.13 -42.17
CA ASN A 34 41.74 -23.47 -42.60
C ASN A 34 42.95 -24.15 -41.91
N HIS A 35 42.65 -25.02 -40.95
CA HIS A 35 43.23 -26.37 -40.89
C HIS A 35 42.19 -27.31 -40.29
N HIS A 36 41.89 -28.41 -40.99
CA HIS A 36 41.11 -29.55 -40.51
C HIS A 36 41.72 -30.11 -39.21
N GLN A 37 41.30 -29.59 -38.07
CA GLN A 37 41.32 -30.31 -36.82
C GLN A 37 39.92 -30.90 -36.68
N THR A 38 39.86 -32.22 -36.85
CA THR A 38 38.80 -33.05 -36.33
C THR A 38 38.85 -32.91 -34.81
N GLU A 39 38.30 -31.82 -34.29
CA GLU A 39 37.94 -31.77 -32.87
C GLU A 39 36.87 -32.83 -32.71
N GLU A 40 37.28 -33.98 -32.19
CA GLU A 40 36.32 -34.96 -31.71
C GLU A 40 35.45 -34.23 -30.70
N ASP A 41 34.18 -34.08 -31.06
CA ASP A 41 33.13 -33.59 -30.18
C ASP A 41 33.08 -34.52 -28.97
N SER A 42 33.86 -34.19 -27.94
CA SER A 42 33.92 -34.94 -26.69
C SER A 42 32.69 -34.65 -25.82
N THR A 43 31.65 -34.00 -26.36
CA THR A 43 30.37 -33.90 -25.68
C THR A 43 29.71 -35.27 -25.71
N VAL A 44 29.89 -36.01 -24.63
CA VAL A 44 29.15 -37.24 -24.37
C VAL A 44 27.69 -36.84 -24.20
N TYR A 45 26.94 -36.84 -25.29
CA TYR A 45 25.50 -36.68 -25.25
C TYR A 45 24.92 -37.85 -24.45
N PRO A 46 24.24 -37.57 -23.32
CA PRO A 46 23.59 -38.64 -22.58
C PRO A 46 22.57 -39.29 -23.52
N LYS A 47 22.58 -40.61 -23.63
CA LYS A 47 21.66 -41.35 -24.52
C LYS A 47 20.21 -40.96 -24.18
N GLU A 48 19.61 -40.14 -25.03
CA GLU A 48 18.27 -39.60 -24.80
C GLU A 48 17.23 -40.70 -25.05
N GLY A 49 16.79 -41.35 -23.98
CA GLY A 49 15.66 -42.27 -23.99
C GLY A 49 14.44 -41.72 -23.25
N PHE A 50 13.32 -42.44 -23.33
CA PHE A 50 12.09 -42.11 -22.60
C PHE A 50 12.23 -42.20 -21.07
N ALA A 51 13.37 -42.67 -20.55
CA ALA A 51 13.70 -42.75 -19.13
C ALA A 51 14.58 -41.57 -18.64
N THR A 52 14.83 -40.56 -19.47
CA THR A 52 15.59 -39.37 -19.04
C THR A 52 14.89 -38.61 -17.91
N PRO A 53 15.63 -37.83 -17.09
CA PRO A 53 15.05 -37.09 -15.98
C PRO A 53 13.90 -36.15 -16.37
N ALA A 54 13.90 -35.62 -17.59
CA ALA A 54 12.83 -34.79 -18.13
C ALA A 54 11.53 -35.59 -18.31
N TRP A 55 11.58 -36.73 -19.01
CA TRP A 55 10.41 -37.59 -19.21
C TRP A 55 9.88 -38.17 -17.91
N ARG A 56 10.76 -38.56 -16.99
CA ARG A 56 10.34 -39.01 -15.65
C ARG A 56 9.55 -37.94 -14.91
N ARG A 57 9.99 -36.68 -14.95
CA ARG A 57 9.26 -35.55 -14.35
C ARG A 57 7.90 -35.35 -15.03
N PHE A 58 7.84 -35.44 -16.36
CA PHE A 58 6.58 -35.36 -17.11
C PHE A 58 5.59 -36.46 -16.72
N PHE A 59 6.02 -37.72 -16.62
CA PHE A 59 5.14 -38.81 -16.18
C PHE A 59 4.69 -38.65 -14.73
N VAL A 60 5.58 -38.23 -13.83
CA VAL A 60 5.22 -37.94 -12.43
C VAL A 60 4.20 -36.81 -12.36
N VAL A 61 4.41 -35.70 -13.08
CA VAL A 61 3.46 -34.58 -13.12
C VAL A 61 2.13 -35.01 -13.74
N SER A 62 2.16 -35.79 -14.82
CA SER A 62 0.95 -36.32 -15.47
C SER A 62 0.16 -37.25 -14.55
N LEU A 63 0.84 -38.13 -13.81
CA LEU A 63 0.22 -39.03 -12.84
C LEU A 63 -0.39 -38.24 -11.67
N ILE A 64 0.35 -37.25 -11.15
CA ILE A 64 -0.17 -36.35 -10.10
C ILE A 64 -1.38 -35.58 -10.60
N ALA A 65 -1.35 -35.03 -11.83
CA ALA A 65 -2.48 -34.33 -12.41
C ALA A 65 -3.70 -35.22 -12.59
N GLY A 66 -3.52 -36.46 -13.06
CA GLY A 66 -4.59 -37.46 -13.17
C GLY A 66 -5.17 -37.87 -11.81
N ALA A 67 -4.31 -38.04 -10.80
CA ALA A 67 -4.74 -38.33 -9.43
C ALA A 67 -5.53 -37.16 -8.83
N LEU A 68 -5.10 -35.92 -9.05
CA LEU A 68 -5.82 -34.71 -8.65
C LEU A 68 -7.16 -34.56 -9.38
N TYR A 69 -7.24 -34.98 -10.65
CA TYR A 69 -8.49 -34.98 -11.41
C TYR A 69 -9.50 -36.01 -10.89
N GLN A 70 -9.05 -37.21 -10.53
CA GLN A 70 -9.92 -38.25 -9.92
C GLN A 70 -10.35 -37.88 -8.50
N LEU A 71 -9.48 -37.21 -7.73
CA LEU A 71 -9.78 -36.70 -6.40
C LEU A 71 -10.46 -35.31 -6.44
N ALA A 72 -10.70 -34.77 -7.64
CA ALA A 72 -11.41 -33.52 -7.80
C ALA A 72 -12.85 -33.72 -7.29
N PRO A 73 -13.27 -32.99 -6.25
CA PRO A 73 -14.59 -33.14 -5.67
C PRO A 73 -15.64 -32.74 -6.71
N LYS A 74 -16.76 -33.46 -6.72
CA LYS A 74 -17.93 -33.04 -7.49
C LYS A 74 -18.41 -31.67 -6.97
N PRO A 75 -19.03 -30.83 -7.81
CA PRO A 75 -19.40 -29.46 -7.46
C PRO A 75 -20.24 -29.29 -6.18
N SER A 76 -20.85 -30.36 -5.68
CA SER A 76 -21.72 -30.38 -4.49
C SER A 76 -21.03 -30.82 -3.20
N GLU A 77 -19.83 -31.38 -3.24
CA GLU A 77 -19.09 -31.82 -2.04
C GLU A 77 -17.87 -30.93 -1.83
N GLU A 78 -17.76 -30.28 -0.67
CA GLU A 78 -16.56 -29.52 -0.35
C GLU A 78 -15.33 -30.42 -0.40
N ALA A 79 -14.29 -29.97 -1.10
CA ALA A 79 -13.06 -30.72 -1.21
C ALA A 79 -12.52 -31.10 0.17
N PHE A 80 -12.02 -32.32 0.32
CA PHE A 80 -11.38 -32.76 1.57
C PHE A 80 -10.33 -31.74 2.05
N ILE A 81 -9.52 -31.22 1.11
CA ILE A 81 -8.50 -30.20 1.38
C ILE A 81 -9.14 -28.89 1.82
N THR A 82 -10.20 -28.43 1.15
CA THR A 82 -10.93 -27.20 1.52
C THR A 82 -11.54 -27.31 2.91
N ARG A 83 -12.17 -28.44 3.25
CA ARG A 83 -12.73 -28.69 4.58
C ARG A 83 -11.64 -28.76 5.66
N TRP A 84 -10.53 -29.42 5.37
CA TRP A 84 -9.38 -29.46 6.28
C TRP A 84 -8.80 -28.06 6.52
N LEU A 85 -8.67 -27.26 5.45
CA LEU A 85 -8.22 -25.89 5.55
C LEU A 85 -9.22 -25.03 6.33
N ALA A 86 -10.53 -25.18 6.06
CA ALA A 86 -11.60 -24.48 6.75
C ALA A 86 -11.57 -24.70 8.27
N MET A 87 -11.18 -25.90 8.73
CA MET A 87 -11.05 -26.22 10.16
C MET A 87 -9.96 -25.40 10.88
N TYR A 88 -8.90 -24.99 10.18
CA TYR A 88 -7.79 -24.22 10.75
C TYR A 88 -7.81 -22.73 10.39
N THR A 89 -8.63 -22.33 9.42
CA THR A 89 -8.80 -20.92 9.06
C THR A 89 -9.81 -20.23 9.97
N THR A 90 -9.61 -18.94 10.21
CA THR A 90 -10.61 -18.09 10.87
C THR A 90 -11.86 -17.94 10.01
N THR A 91 -13.03 -17.97 10.65
CA THR A 91 -14.32 -17.78 9.97
C THR A 91 -14.42 -16.40 9.32
N SER A 92 -15.16 -16.31 8.22
CA SER A 92 -15.41 -15.05 7.50
C SER A 92 -16.07 -13.99 8.39
N GLU A 93 -16.95 -14.41 9.30
CA GLU A 93 -17.61 -13.53 10.27
C GLU A 93 -16.61 -12.81 11.17
N LYS A 94 -15.54 -13.50 11.61
CA LYS A 94 -14.50 -12.89 12.45
C LYS A 94 -13.71 -11.83 11.69
N TRP A 95 -13.48 -12.04 10.40
CA TRP A 95 -12.84 -11.04 9.53
C TRP A 95 -13.74 -9.83 9.32
N LEU A 96 -15.04 -10.05 9.11
CA LEU A 96 -16.03 -8.97 9.00
C LEU A 96 -16.05 -8.14 10.27
N ASP A 97 -16.19 -8.78 11.43
CA ASP A 97 -16.21 -8.13 12.74
C ASP A 97 -14.93 -7.32 13.02
N MET A 98 -13.76 -7.87 12.68
CA MET A 98 -12.50 -7.13 12.78
C MET A 98 -12.43 -5.92 11.84
N ASN A 99 -12.90 -6.06 10.60
CA ASN A 99 -12.94 -4.96 9.65
C ASN A 99 -13.91 -3.86 10.12
N VAL A 100 -15.08 -4.24 10.64
CA VAL A 100 -16.06 -3.29 11.21
C VAL A 100 -15.42 -2.54 12.37
N ARG A 101 -14.80 -3.23 13.33
CA ARG A 101 -14.10 -2.56 14.44
C ARG A 101 -13.03 -1.60 13.95
N HIS A 102 -12.23 -1.99 12.95
CA HIS A 102 -11.20 -1.13 12.39
C HIS A 102 -11.81 0.12 11.73
N THR A 103 -12.92 -0.03 10.99
CA THR A 103 -13.61 1.11 10.38
C THR A 103 -14.14 2.09 11.43
N VAL A 104 -14.78 1.60 12.49
CA VAL A 104 -15.26 2.43 13.61
C VAL A 104 -14.11 3.19 14.25
N LEU A 105 -13.03 2.51 14.62
CA LEU A 105 -11.86 3.16 15.23
C LEU A 105 -11.21 4.19 14.29
N SER A 106 -11.22 3.94 12.99
CA SER A 106 -10.68 4.89 12.01
C SER A 106 -11.55 6.15 11.88
N VAL A 107 -12.87 6.01 11.99
CA VAL A 107 -13.81 7.12 11.98
C VAL A 107 -13.63 7.96 13.25
N ASP A 108 -13.62 7.34 14.43
CA ASP A 108 -13.41 8.03 15.70
C ASP A 108 -12.09 8.82 15.71
N ALA A 109 -11.01 8.21 15.20
CA ALA A 109 -9.73 8.88 15.07
C ALA A 109 -9.78 10.06 14.09
N ALA A 110 -10.50 9.93 12.97
CA ALA A 110 -10.66 10.99 11.99
C ALA A 110 -11.49 12.16 12.54
N GLU A 111 -12.54 11.88 13.33
CA GLU A 111 -13.33 12.90 14.02
C GLU A 111 -12.48 13.70 15.01
N GLY A 112 -11.64 13.01 15.79
CA GLY A 112 -10.70 13.67 16.70
C GLY A 112 -9.75 14.63 15.96
N VAL A 113 -9.21 14.21 14.81
CA VAL A 113 -8.38 15.09 13.98
C VAL A 113 -9.19 16.26 13.44
N ASN A 114 -10.40 16.01 12.92
CA ASN A 114 -11.27 17.04 12.36
C ASN A 114 -11.59 18.14 13.39
N LEU A 115 -11.87 17.76 14.64
CA LEU A 115 -12.13 18.71 15.73
C LEU A 115 -10.98 19.72 15.91
N PHE A 116 -9.73 19.25 15.85
CA PHE A 116 -8.57 20.12 16.03
C PHE A 116 -8.16 20.86 14.75
N THR A 117 -8.37 20.27 13.57
CA THR A 117 -8.01 20.92 12.30
C THR A 117 -9.02 21.99 11.89
N THR A 118 -10.30 21.77 12.17
CA THR A 118 -11.38 22.68 11.78
C THR A 118 -11.58 23.80 12.79
N ALA A 119 -11.14 23.62 14.04
CA ALA A 119 -11.16 24.67 15.04
C ALA A 119 -10.18 25.81 14.68
N SER A 120 -10.64 26.79 13.91
CA SER A 120 -9.95 28.07 13.76
C SER A 120 -10.22 28.95 14.96
N ARG A 121 -9.20 29.66 15.44
CA ARG A 121 -9.42 30.77 16.39
C ARG A 121 -10.31 31.82 15.74
N PRO A 122 -11.20 32.50 16.49
CA PRO A 122 -11.94 33.62 15.94
C PRO A 122 -10.97 34.65 15.36
N ALA A 123 -11.31 35.24 14.20
CA ALA A 123 -10.47 36.22 13.54
C ALA A 123 -10.28 37.44 14.47
N MET A 124 -9.06 37.66 14.93
CA MET A 124 -8.72 38.82 15.77
C MET A 124 -7.99 39.86 14.93
N HIS A 125 -8.57 41.05 14.79
CA HIS A 125 -7.90 42.19 14.19
C HIS A 125 -7.34 43.11 15.28
N ARG A 126 -6.06 43.47 15.16
CA ARG A 126 -5.41 44.39 16.12
C ARG A 126 -5.65 45.82 15.68
N MET A 127 -6.56 46.50 16.36
CA MET A 127 -6.80 47.93 16.16
C MET A 127 -6.01 48.75 17.17
N ARG A 128 -5.47 49.89 16.72
CA ARG A 128 -4.84 50.87 17.62
C ARG A 128 -5.88 51.58 18.50
N PHE A 129 -7.08 51.79 17.97
CA PHE A 129 -8.17 52.51 18.64
C PHE A 129 -9.48 51.71 18.53
N PRO A 130 -9.75 50.76 19.44
CA PRO A 130 -10.97 49.95 19.40
C PRO A 130 -12.24 50.78 19.67
N GLN A 131 -12.12 51.92 20.37
CA GLN A 131 -13.24 52.83 20.69
C GLN A 131 -13.95 53.40 19.46
N MET A 132 -13.33 53.36 18.28
CA MET A 132 -13.94 53.87 17.05
C MET A 132 -15.16 53.04 16.61
N LEU A 133 -15.27 51.78 17.05
CA LEU A 133 -16.40 50.90 16.75
C LEU A 133 -17.72 51.41 17.36
N ASP A 134 -17.65 52.15 18.46
CA ASP A 134 -18.83 52.70 19.16
C ASP A 134 -19.12 54.15 18.76
N ASN A 135 -18.22 54.81 18.02
CA ASN A 135 -18.28 56.25 17.75
C ASN A 135 -19.03 56.61 16.45
N ALA A 136 -20.04 55.81 16.06
CA ALA A 136 -20.85 56.09 14.87
C ALA A 136 -22.07 56.95 15.22
N SER A 137 -22.32 58.01 14.43
CA SER A 137 -23.55 58.81 14.56
C SER A 137 -24.76 58.01 14.06
N PRO A 138 -25.85 57.87 14.84
CA PRO A 138 -27.04 57.14 14.39
C PRO A 138 -27.75 57.79 13.19
N PHE A 139 -27.57 59.10 12.98
CA PHE A 139 -28.38 59.90 12.05
C PHE A 139 -27.66 60.33 10.78
N ASN A 140 -26.35 60.13 10.69
CA ASN A 140 -25.54 60.58 9.56
C ASN A 140 -24.72 59.44 8.95
N VAL A 141 -25.40 58.32 8.68
CA VAL A 141 -24.80 57.11 8.10
C VAL A 141 -25.59 56.75 6.86
N GLN A 142 -24.91 56.64 5.72
CA GLN A 142 -25.51 56.10 4.51
C GLN A 142 -25.72 54.59 4.67
N VAL A 143 -26.80 54.09 4.07
CA VAL A 143 -27.10 52.66 4.08
C VAL A 143 -25.96 51.85 3.45
N GLY A 144 -25.53 50.79 4.13
CA GLY A 144 -24.47 49.89 3.67
C GLY A 144 -23.03 50.37 3.90
N LEU A 145 -22.83 51.55 4.49
CA LEU A 145 -21.49 52.11 4.71
C LEU A 145 -20.84 51.61 6.02
N ASN A 146 -21.67 51.26 7.01
CA ASN A 146 -21.22 50.67 8.28
C ASN A 146 -21.34 49.15 8.24
N ALA A 147 -20.33 48.47 8.78
CA ALA A 147 -20.42 47.04 9.08
C ALA A 147 -21.24 46.81 10.36
N ASP A 148 -21.92 45.67 10.45
CA ASP A 148 -22.56 45.26 11.70
C ASP A 148 -21.48 44.90 12.73
N THR A 149 -21.46 45.61 13.86
CA THR A 149 -20.44 45.44 14.90
C THR A 149 -20.93 44.69 16.14
N ARG A 150 -22.18 44.23 16.17
CA ARG A 150 -22.81 43.62 17.35
C ARG A 150 -22.11 42.36 17.87
N ASP A 151 -21.43 41.62 17.00
CA ASP A 151 -20.77 40.35 17.34
C ASP A 151 -19.30 40.51 17.74
N PHE A 152 -18.75 41.74 17.75
CA PHE A 152 -17.36 41.97 18.13
C PHE A 152 -17.22 42.28 19.63
N VAL A 153 -16.20 41.69 20.26
CA VAL A 153 -15.82 42.00 21.64
C VAL A 153 -14.40 42.59 21.63
N ALA A 154 -14.27 43.82 22.10
CA ALA A 154 -12.97 44.46 22.27
C ALA A 154 -12.22 43.83 23.45
N LYS A 155 -11.03 43.28 23.20
CA LYS A 155 -10.14 42.76 24.25
C LYS A 155 -9.08 43.82 24.57
N THR A 156 -8.91 44.17 25.84
CA THR A 156 -7.85 45.06 26.32
C THR A 156 -6.85 44.29 27.18
N GLU A 157 -5.57 44.68 27.21
CA GLU A 157 -4.47 43.90 27.83
C GLU A 157 -4.59 43.64 29.34
N LYS A 158 -5.59 44.19 30.01
CA LYS A 158 -5.77 44.10 31.47
C LYS A 158 -6.75 43.00 31.93
N GLU A 159 -7.40 42.28 31.02
CA GLU A 159 -8.30 41.16 31.33
C GLU A 159 -8.07 39.94 30.42
#